data_AF-A0A925ATG7-F1
#
_entry.id   AF-A0A925ATG7-F1
#
_cell.length_a   1.000
_cell.length_b   1.000
_cell.length_c   1.000
_cell.angle_alpha   90.00
_cell.angle_beta   90.00
_cell.angle_gamma   90.00
#
_symmetry.space_group_name_H-M   'P 1'
#
loop_
_entity.id
_entity.type
_entity.pdbx_description
1 polymer ?
#
loop_
_entity_poly.entity_id
_entity_poly.type
_entity_poly.pdbx_seq_one_letter_code
_entity_poly.pdbx_strand_id
1 'polypeptide(L)'
;MRAIFYYWREFADMAKVIKPMLPHAISIPRVGNMESLKVVNLFVDYRHTLLSNQNFSGEIEHASLIFYYKASNAFYFEREIGLAALVKDELWRYGILHTAIDVKNEREKTASVLFNVPYEIRASLHVTQQNKSKLLQFALKNIAKPHDIDLEVAYDRVSTEFVDELSKLLMRQDNNFLDTG
;
A
#
# COMPACT_ATOMS: atom_id res chain seq x y z
N MET A 1 6.09 -12.72 15.77
CA MET A 1 5.32 -13.00 14.54
C MET A 1 3.88 -13.45 14.78
N ARG A 2 3.62 -14.57 15.47
CA ARG A 2 2.24 -15.07 15.67
C ARG A 2 1.28 -14.05 16.32
N ALA A 3 1.73 -13.32 17.33
CA ALA A 3 0.94 -12.25 17.96
C ALA A 3 0.59 -11.13 16.98
N ILE A 4 1.54 -10.67 16.16
CA ILE A 4 1.33 -9.64 15.13
C ILE A 4 0.26 -10.09 14.13
N PHE A 5 0.36 -11.34 13.65
CA PHE A 5 -0.62 -11.89 12.71
C PHE A 5 -2.04 -11.92 13.29
N TYR A 6 -2.23 -12.41 14.51
CA TYR A 6 -3.57 -12.46 15.12
C TYR A 6 -4.12 -11.07 15.41
N TYR A 7 -3.28 -10.15 15.90
CA TYR A 7 -3.68 -8.76 16.08
C TYR A 7 -4.15 -8.16 14.74
N TRP A 8 -3.40 -8.32 13.66
CA TRP A 8 -3.82 -7.81 12.35
C TRP A 8 -5.07 -8.49 11.83
N ARG A 9 -5.28 -9.78 12.12
CA ARG A 9 -6.52 -10.46 11.76
C ARG A 9 -7.72 -9.85 12.47
N GLU A 10 -7.62 -9.61 13.77
CA GLU A 10 -8.70 -8.96 14.54
C GLU A 10 -8.95 -7.54 14.04
N PHE A 11 -7.88 -6.76 13.85
CA PHE A 11 -7.93 -5.43 13.25
C PHE A 11 -8.64 -5.44 11.88
N ALA A 12 -8.25 -6.39 11.02
CA ALA A 12 -8.81 -6.59 9.70
C ALA A 12 -10.31 -6.88 9.74
N ASP A 13 -10.74 -7.76 10.64
CA ASP A 13 -12.14 -8.14 10.78
C ASP A 13 -12.98 -6.96 11.28
N MET A 14 -12.46 -6.13 12.19
CA MET A 14 -13.11 -4.87 12.58
C MET A 14 -13.19 -3.86 11.43
N ALA A 15 -12.08 -3.64 10.72
CA ALA A 15 -12.00 -2.67 9.63
C ALA A 15 -12.89 -3.06 8.43
N LYS A 16 -13.10 -4.35 8.16
CA LYS A 16 -14.04 -4.84 7.14
C LYS A 16 -15.49 -4.47 7.45
N VAL A 17 -15.87 -4.39 8.73
CA VAL A 17 -17.21 -4.01 9.16
C VAL A 17 -17.40 -2.50 9.03
N ILE A 18 -16.44 -1.71 9.53
CA ILE A 18 -16.53 -0.25 9.56
C ILE A 18 -16.34 0.38 8.18
N LYS A 19 -15.49 -0.22 7.33
CA LYS A 19 -15.08 0.30 6.01
C LYS A 19 -14.66 1.77 6.08
N PRO A 20 -13.61 2.08 6.85
CA PRO A 20 -13.22 3.46 7.11
C PRO A 20 -12.88 4.19 5.82
N MET A 21 -13.23 5.48 5.81
CA MET A 21 -12.81 6.41 4.77
C MET A 21 -11.43 6.96 5.12
N LEU A 22 -10.56 7.12 4.12
CA LEU A 22 -9.31 7.82 4.30
C LEU A 22 -9.58 9.30 4.61
N PRO A 23 -9.03 9.85 5.69
CA PRO A 23 -9.32 11.22 6.10
C PRO A 23 -8.70 12.27 5.17
N HIS A 24 -7.62 11.90 4.45
CA HIS A 24 -6.86 12.82 3.59
C HIS A 24 -6.70 12.27 2.18
N ALA A 25 -6.68 13.19 1.21
CA ALA A 25 -6.40 12.88 -0.17
C ALA A 25 -4.98 12.28 -0.35
N ILE A 26 -4.83 11.37 -1.31
CA ILE A 26 -3.51 10.90 -1.75
C ILE A 26 -3.09 11.71 -2.97
N SER A 27 -2.08 12.56 -2.82
CA SER A 27 -1.50 13.30 -3.93
C SER A 27 -0.53 12.42 -4.71
N ILE A 28 -0.75 12.30 -6.01
CA ILE A 28 0.12 11.58 -6.94
C ILE A 28 0.75 12.60 -7.88
N PRO A 29 2.09 12.73 -7.88
CA PRO A 29 2.80 13.64 -8.77
C PRO A 29 2.38 13.47 -10.22
N ARG A 30 2.18 14.59 -10.95
CA ARG A 30 1.82 14.63 -12.38
C ARG A 30 0.45 14.03 -12.74
N VAL A 31 -0.24 13.39 -11.80
CA VAL A 31 -1.58 12.81 -11.96
C VAL A 31 -2.63 13.72 -11.33
N GLY A 32 -2.59 13.93 -10.01
CA GLY A 32 -3.60 14.70 -9.27
C GLY A 32 -3.83 14.18 -7.85
N ASN A 33 -4.92 14.63 -7.22
CA ASN A 33 -5.29 14.25 -5.86
C ASN A 33 -6.41 13.20 -5.86
N MET A 34 -6.17 12.07 -5.20
CA MET A 34 -7.16 11.01 -5.01
C MET A 34 -7.91 11.21 -3.68
N GLU A 35 -9.15 11.69 -3.80
CA GLU A 35 -10.04 11.99 -2.67
C GLU A 35 -11.12 10.92 -2.48
N SER A 36 -11.80 10.96 -1.33
CA SER A 36 -12.96 10.11 -1.02
C SER A 36 -12.69 8.61 -1.13
N LEU A 37 -11.45 8.20 -0.89
CA LEU A 37 -11.03 6.82 -0.91
C LEU A 37 -11.57 6.08 0.32
N LYS A 38 -12.22 4.93 0.11
CA LYS A 38 -12.77 4.08 1.17
C LYS A 38 -12.17 2.68 1.11
N VAL A 39 -12.00 2.04 2.26
CA VAL A 39 -11.60 0.63 2.29
C VAL A 39 -12.70 -0.22 1.65
N VAL A 40 -12.38 -0.88 0.53
CA VAL A 40 -13.30 -1.80 -0.16
C VAL A 40 -12.95 -3.25 0.07
N ASN A 41 -11.67 -3.54 0.28
CA ASN A 41 -11.20 -4.88 0.58
C ASN A 41 -9.96 -4.79 1.49
N LEU A 42 -9.80 -5.80 2.32
CA LEU A 42 -8.74 -5.89 3.31
C LEU A 42 -8.50 -7.35 3.61
N PHE A 43 -7.24 -7.78 3.60
CA PHE A 43 -6.89 -9.13 4.01
C PHE A 43 -5.56 -9.18 4.74
N VAL A 44 -5.43 -10.24 5.54
CA VAL A 44 -4.20 -10.58 6.27
C VAL A 44 -3.74 -11.92 5.74
N ASP A 45 -2.47 -12.00 5.39
CA ASP A 45 -1.84 -13.22 4.90
C ASP A 45 -0.61 -13.53 5.76
N TYR A 46 -0.22 -14.79 5.79
CA TYR A 46 0.98 -15.24 6.49
C TYR A 46 1.64 -16.39 5.75
N ARG A 47 2.96 -16.51 5.93
CA ARG A 47 3.75 -17.61 5.38
C ARG A 47 4.60 -18.24 6.47
N HIS A 48 4.65 -19.56 6.44
CA HIS A 48 5.52 -20.36 7.29
C HIS A 48 6.90 -20.48 6.67
N THR A 49 7.92 -20.64 7.52
CA THR A 49 9.29 -20.92 7.06
C THR A 49 9.34 -22.23 6.27
N LEU A 50 9.90 -22.19 5.07
CA LEU A 50 10.19 -23.39 4.29
C LEU A 50 11.46 -24.05 4.84
N LEU A 51 11.35 -25.30 5.27
CA LEU A 51 12.47 -26.11 5.71
C LEU A 51 13.12 -26.78 4.49
N SER A 52 14.40 -27.13 4.61
CA SER A 52 15.22 -27.72 3.54
C SER A 52 14.67 -29.03 2.96
N ASN A 53 13.79 -29.71 3.69
CA ASN A 53 13.11 -30.95 3.28
C ASN A 53 11.76 -30.71 2.60
N GLN A 54 11.47 -29.48 2.14
CA GLN A 54 10.18 -29.07 1.56
C GLN A 54 8.99 -29.16 2.53
N ASN A 55 9.22 -29.35 3.83
CA ASN A 55 8.20 -29.18 4.85
C ASN A 55 8.16 -27.74 5.33
N PHE A 56 7.02 -27.30 5.87
CA PHE A 56 6.90 -25.99 6.51
C PHE A 56 7.09 -26.13 8.02
N SER A 57 7.77 -25.16 8.62
CA SER A 57 7.80 -25.04 10.08
C SER A 57 6.43 -24.61 10.63
N GLY A 58 6.17 -24.86 11.92
CA GLY A 58 5.00 -24.29 12.59
C GLY A 58 5.12 -22.78 12.88
N GLU A 59 6.29 -22.19 12.61
CA GLU A 59 6.56 -20.78 12.88
C GLU A 59 6.16 -19.91 11.68
N ILE A 60 5.63 -18.72 11.98
CA ILE A 60 5.28 -17.72 10.97
C ILE A 60 6.54 -16.88 10.70
N GLU A 61 7.06 -16.97 9.48
CA GLU A 61 8.21 -16.18 9.02
C GLU A 61 7.78 -14.80 8.53
N HIS A 62 6.61 -14.74 7.90
CA HIS A 62 6.12 -13.54 7.25
C HIS A 62 4.64 -13.34 7.55
N ALA A 63 4.25 -12.10 7.81
CA ALA A 63 2.85 -11.71 7.88
C ALA A 63 2.65 -10.43 7.06
N SER A 64 1.49 -10.31 6.43
CA SER A 64 1.10 -9.18 5.60
C SER A 64 -0.27 -8.67 6.00
N LEU A 65 -0.43 -7.36 6.06
CA LEU A 65 -1.71 -6.67 6.16
C LEU A 65 -1.86 -5.78 4.92
N ILE A 66 -2.93 -5.99 4.14
CA ILE A 66 -3.12 -5.34 2.84
C ILE A 66 -4.50 -4.69 2.78
N PHE A 67 -4.54 -3.44 2.32
CA PHE A 67 -5.74 -2.64 2.12
C PHE A 67 -5.90 -2.29 0.65
N TYR A 68 -7.12 -2.38 0.16
CA TYR A 68 -7.55 -1.77 -1.09
C TYR A 68 -8.49 -0.62 -0.78
N TYR A 69 -8.06 0.56 -1.19
CA TYR A 69 -8.86 1.77 -1.13
C TYR A 69 -9.42 2.06 -2.49
N LYS A 70 -10.69 2.45 -2.56
CA LYS A 70 -11.33 2.80 -3.83
C LYS A 70 -12.24 4.01 -3.67
N ALA A 71 -12.31 4.86 -4.69
CA ALA A 71 -13.36 5.88 -4.80
C ALA A 71 -14.40 5.49 -5.85
N SER A 72 -15.52 6.22 -5.86
CA SER A 72 -16.66 5.91 -6.71
C SER A 72 -16.42 6.15 -8.21
N ASN A 73 -15.51 7.06 -8.58
CA ASN A 73 -15.34 7.51 -9.96
C ASN A 73 -13.92 7.26 -10.46
N ALA A 74 -13.79 6.75 -11.69
CA ALA A 74 -12.52 6.69 -12.39
C ALA A 74 -12.06 8.09 -12.82
N PHE A 75 -10.74 8.29 -12.90
CA PHE A 75 -10.14 9.58 -13.22
C PHE A 75 -9.60 9.58 -14.64
N TYR A 76 -10.05 10.55 -15.41
CA TYR A 76 -9.67 10.74 -16.80
C TYR A 76 -8.88 12.03 -16.92
N PHE A 77 -7.69 11.95 -17.51
CA PHE A 77 -6.87 13.12 -17.74
C PHE A 77 -5.96 12.93 -18.94
N GLU A 78 -5.65 14.04 -19.60
CA GLU A 78 -4.79 14.05 -20.79
C GLU A 78 -3.43 14.65 -20.45
N ARG A 79 -2.38 14.09 -21.07
CA ARG A 79 -1.01 14.61 -20.97
C ARG A 79 -0.34 14.58 -22.32
N GLU A 80 0.50 15.58 -22.55
CA GLU A 80 1.38 15.61 -23.73
C GLU A 80 2.25 14.35 -23.79
N ILE A 81 2.55 13.92 -25.02
CA ILE A 81 3.31 12.68 -25.25
C ILE A 81 4.67 12.65 -24.51
N GLY A 82 5.33 13.80 -24.38
CA GLY A 82 6.60 13.93 -23.66
C GLY A 82 6.50 13.71 -22.14
N LEU A 83 5.30 13.86 -21.56
CA LEU A 83 5.04 13.66 -20.13
C LEU A 83 4.34 12.33 -19.84
N ALA A 84 3.74 11.70 -20.85
CA ALA A 84 2.98 10.47 -20.68
C ALA A 84 3.80 9.31 -20.10
N ALA A 85 5.06 9.15 -20.50
CA ALA A 85 5.94 8.11 -19.96
C ALA A 85 6.18 8.28 -18.45
N LEU A 86 6.46 9.51 -18.00
CA LEU A 86 6.69 9.83 -16.59
C LEU A 86 5.43 9.60 -15.74
N VAL A 87 4.25 9.80 -16.31
CA VAL A 87 2.96 9.52 -15.65
C VAL A 87 2.75 8.01 -15.49
N LYS A 88 3.08 7.22 -16.51
CA LYS A 88 3.02 5.75 -16.44
C LYS A 88 3.94 5.21 -15.34
N ASP A 89 5.16 5.74 -15.26
CA ASP A 89 6.13 5.35 -14.23
C ASP A 89 5.63 5.74 -12.83
N GLU A 90 5.01 6.91 -12.68
CA GLU A 90 4.42 7.31 -11.40
C GLU A 90 3.29 6.36 -11.00
N LEU A 91 2.31 6.13 -11.88
CA LEU A 91 1.19 5.23 -11.61
C LEU A 91 1.69 3.81 -11.28
N TRP A 92 2.72 3.32 -11.97
CA TRP A 92 3.34 2.03 -11.69
C TRP A 92 4.00 1.97 -10.31
N ARG A 93 4.72 3.03 -9.90
CA ARG A 93 5.34 3.12 -8.56
C ARG A 93 4.31 3.06 -7.43
N TYR A 94 3.15 3.69 -7.63
CA TYR A 94 2.04 3.60 -6.69
C TYR A 94 1.23 2.29 -6.82
N GLY A 95 1.58 1.40 -7.76
CA GLY A 95 0.86 0.15 -8.00
C GLY A 95 -0.55 0.37 -8.55
N ILE A 96 -0.78 1.50 -9.22
CA ILE A 96 -2.09 1.89 -9.74
C ILE A 96 -2.23 1.41 -11.19
N LEU A 97 -3.24 0.57 -11.40
CA LEU A 97 -3.61 0.11 -12.73
C LEU A 97 -4.21 1.27 -13.53
N HIS A 98 -3.91 1.33 -14.83
CA HIS A 98 -4.43 2.35 -15.72
C HIS A 98 -4.54 1.84 -17.16
N THR A 99 -5.38 2.49 -17.95
CA THR A 99 -5.35 2.38 -19.41
C THR A 99 -5.00 3.73 -20.01
N ALA A 100 -4.44 3.71 -21.22
CA ALA A 100 -3.96 4.90 -21.91
C ALA A 100 -4.28 4.80 -23.41
N ILE A 101 -4.80 5.87 -23.99
CA ILE A 101 -5.18 5.95 -25.40
C ILE A 101 -4.45 7.13 -26.04
N ASP A 102 -3.77 6.87 -27.15
CA ASP A 102 -3.11 7.90 -27.95
C ASP A 102 -4.15 8.81 -28.62
N VAL A 103 -3.99 10.12 -28.45
CA VAL A 103 -4.81 11.14 -29.10
C VAL A 103 -4.00 11.76 -30.23
N LYS A 104 -4.54 11.63 -31.45
CA LYS A 104 -3.91 12.13 -32.67
C LYS A 104 -4.36 13.56 -33.00
N ASN A 105 -3.45 14.36 -33.55
CA ASN A 105 -3.77 15.66 -34.12
C ASN A 105 -4.28 15.55 -35.57
N GLU A 106 -4.58 16.70 -36.18
CA GLU A 106 -5.05 16.81 -37.58
C GLU A 106 -4.08 16.20 -38.61
N ARG A 107 -2.80 16.00 -38.26
CA ARG A 107 -1.78 15.37 -39.10
C ARG A 107 -1.59 13.88 -38.79
N GLU A 108 -2.55 13.28 -38.09
CA GLU A 108 -2.55 11.89 -37.62
C GLU A 108 -1.36 11.50 -36.72
N LYS A 109 -0.62 12.47 -36.18
CA LYS A 109 0.47 12.23 -35.24
C LYS A 109 -0.06 12.26 -33.81
N THR A 110 0.40 11.34 -32.96
CA THR A 110 0.08 11.36 -31.52
C THR A 110 0.60 12.65 -30.90
N ALA A 111 -0.32 13.48 -30.41
CA ALA A 111 -0.02 14.73 -29.73
C ALA A 111 -0.02 14.55 -28.21
N SER A 112 -0.94 13.73 -27.71
CA SER A 112 -1.19 13.52 -26.30
C SER A 112 -1.69 12.11 -26.03
N VAL A 113 -1.78 11.78 -24.75
CA VAL A 113 -2.24 10.49 -24.24
C VAL A 113 -3.33 10.75 -23.21
N LEU A 114 -4.50 10.16 -23.44
CA LEU A 114 -5.64 10.16 -22.52
C LEU A 114 -5.51 8.96 -21.57
N PHE A 115 -5.40 9.24 -20.28
CA PHE A 115 -5.32 8.23 -19.22
C PHE A 115 -6.69 7.98 -18.62
N ASN A 116 -6.98 6.72 -18.31
CA ASN A 116 -8.09 6.29 -17.47
C ASN A 116 -7.53 5.51 -16.29
N VAL A 117 -7.68 6.07 -15.10
CA VAL A 117 -7.20 5.51 -13.85
C VAL A 117 -8.41 5.08 -13.03
N PRO A 118 -8.69 3.76 -12.89
CA PRO A 118 -9.58 3.29 -11.83
C PRO A 118 -9.02 3.80 -10.50
N TYR A 119 -9.83 4.55 -9.75
CA TYR A 119 -9.43 5.15 -8.47
C TYR A 119 -9.29 4.08 -7.39
N GLU A 120 -8.27 3.24 -7.51
CA GLU A 120 -7.97 2.14 -6.61
C GLU A 120 -6.49 2.18 -6.22
N ILE A 121 -6.22 2.14 -4.93
CA ILE A 121 -4.86 2.13 -4.37
C ILE A 121 -4.73 0.94 -3.44
N ARG A 122 -3.61 0.22 -3.60
CA ARG A 122 -3.20 -0.83 -2.67
C ARG A 122 -2.16 -0.29 -1.69
N ALA A 123 -2.46 -0.32 -0.39
CA ALA A 123 -1.47 -0.11 0.65
C ALA A 123 -1.18 -1.42 1.38
N SER A 124 0.04 -1.59 1.86
CA SER A 124 0.44 -2.83 2.52
C SER A 124 1.49 -2.63 3.59
N LEU A 125 1.41 -3.43 4.63
CA LEU A 125 2.43 -3.59 5.65
C LEU A 125 2.84 -5.05 5.68
N HIS A 126 4.13 -5.28 5.48
CA HIS A 126 4.74 -6.60 5.50
C HIS A 126 5.68 -6.67 6.69
N VAL A 127 5.60 -7.73 7.50
CA VAL A 127 6.63 -8.03 8.50
C VAL A 127 7.31 -9.34 8.13
N THR A 128 8.65 -9.34 8.15
CA THR A 128 9.47 -10.52 7.92
C THR A 128 10.43 -10.71 9.07
N GLN A 129 10.48 -11.93 9.58
CA GLN A 129 11.45 -12.35 10.59
C GLN A 129 12.82 -12.57 9.93
N GLN A 130 13.83 -11.85 10.40
CA GLN A 130 15.21 -12.11 9.99
C GLN A 130 15.83 -13.18 10.88
N ASN A 131 15.90 -14.41 10.36
CA ASN A 131 16.25 -15.63 11.08
C ASN A 131 17.61 -15.62 11.81
N LYS A 132 18.51 -14.64 11.53
CA LYS A 132 19.85 -14.56 12.12
C LYS A 132 20.04 -13.42 13.13
N SER A 133 19.19 -12.40 13.11
CA SER A 133 19.47 -11.12 13.80
C SER A 133 18.56 -10.80 14.98
N LYS A 134 17.52 -11.62 15.25
CA LYS A 134 16.43 -11.24 16.19
C LYS A 134 15.86 -9.86 15.86
N LEU A 135 15.75 -9.56 14.57
CA LEU A 135 15.14 -8.34 14.05
C LEU A 135 13.91 -8.72 13.19
N LEU A 136 12.90 -7.87 13.29
CA LEU A 136 11.75 -7.87 12.40
C LEU A 136 11.92 -6.73 11.41
N GLN A 137 11.81 -7.05 10.12
CA GLN A 137 11.78 -6.06 9.07
C GLN A 137 10.34 -5.75 8.71
N PHE A 138 9.92 -4.50 8.89
CA PHE A 138 8.63 -3.98 8.49
C PHE A 138 8.79 -3.19 7.19
N ALA A 139 8.06 -3.57 6.14
CA ALA A 139 8.03 -2.86 4.87
C ALA A 139 6.62 -2.31 4.62
N LEU A 140 6.52 -0.99 4.53
CA LEU A 140 5.29 -0.21 4.44
C LEU A 140 5.19 0.40 3.04
N LYS A 141 4.14 0.08 2.27
CA LYS A 141 3.95 0.58 0.91
C LYS A 141 2.70 1.45 0.78
N ASN A 142 2.83 2.56 0.06
CA ASN A 142 1.73 3.47 -0.35
C ASN A 142 0.94 4.10 0.81
N ILE A 143 1.60 4.40 1.92
CA ILE A 143 0.94 4.92 3.14
C ILE A 143 1.09 6.44 3.29
N ALA A 144 2.21 7.04 2.85
CA ALA A 144 2.47 8.48 3.00
C ALA A 144 3.11 9.13 1.76
N LYS A 145 3.97 8.38 1.07
CA LYS A 145 4.72 8.76 -0.14
C LYS A 145 4.90 7.49 -1.02
N PRO A 146 5.33 7.60 -2.28
CA PRO A 146 5.59 6.43 -3.15
C PRO A 146 6.82 5.60 -2.73
N HIS A 147 7.31 5.81 -1.51
CA HIS A 147 8.49 5.11 -1.00
C HIS A 147 8.05 4.05 -0.01
N ASP A 148 8.66 2.88 -0.17
CA ASP A 148 8.63 1.82 0.82
C ASP A 148 9.31 2.35 2.09
N ILE A 149 8.58 2.44 3.21
CA ILE A 149 9.21 2.69 4.51
C ILE A 149 9.65 1.33 5.03
N ASP A 150 10.96 1.12 5.08
CA ASP A 150 11.56 -0.08 5.68
C ASP A 150 12.07 0.25 7.08
N LEU A 151 11.58 -0.49 8.08
CA LEU A 151 11.98 -0.38 9.48
C LEU A 151 12.54 -1.72 9.96
N GLU A 152 13.68 -1.69 10.61
CA GLU A 152 14.22 -2.85 11.32
C GLU A 152 14.08 -2.65 12.83
N VAL A 153 13.36 -3.56 13.48
CA VAL A 153 13.03 -3.44 14.91
C VAL A 153 13.35 -4.73 15.63
N ALA A 154 14.04 -4.61 16.77
CA ALA A 154 14.31 -5.75 17.64
C ALA A 154 13.02 -6.30 18.27
N TYR A 155 12.96 -7.62 18.46
CA TYR A 155 11.73 -8.31 18.88
C TYR A 155 11.16 -7.79 20.20
N ASP A 156 12.05 -7.46 21.13
CA ASP A 156 11.74 -6.94 22.47
C ASP A 156 11.13 -5.53 22.44
N ARG A 157 11.30 -4.80 21.34
CA ARG A 157 10.72 -3.46 21.11
C ARG A 157 9.38 -3.50 20.39
N VAL A 158 8.96 -4.65 19.86
CA VAL A 158 7.67 -4.81 19.18
C VAL A 158 6.58 -5.13 20.20
N SER A 159 5.98 -4.08 20.75
CA SER A 159 4.80 -4.17 21.62
C SER A 159 3.50 -4.20 20.81
N THR A 160 2.37 -4.52 21.47
CA THR A 160 1.04 -4.40 20.84
C THR A 160 0.76 -2.97 20.40
N GLU A 161 1.18 -1.97 21.19
CA GLU A 161 1.01 -0.55 20.88
C GLU A 161 1.83 -0.13 19.65
N PHE A 162 3.03 -0.67 19.49
CA PHE A 162 3.82 -0.46 18.26
C PHE A 162 3.09 -0.99 17.02
N VAL A 163 2.49 -2.19 17.12
CA VAL A 163 1.74 -2.79 16.00
C VAL A 163 0.46 -2.01 15.71
N ASP A 164 -0.22 -1.51 16.74
CA ASP A 164 -1.41 -0.67 16.63
C ASP A 164 -1.12 0.65 15.92
N GLU A 165 -0.07 1.36 16.34
CA GLU A 165 0.35 2.61 15.72
C GLU A 165 0.77 2.43 14.24
N LEU A 166 1.47 1.34 13.90
CA LEU A 166 1.76 1.01 12.50
C LEU A 166 0.50 0.69 11.68
N SER A 167 -0.50 0.07 12.31
CA SER A 167 -1.77 -0.27 11.65
C SER A 167 -2.64 0.98 11.43
N LYS A 168 -2.63 1.93 12.38
CA LYS A 168 -3.25 3.26 12.23
C LYS A 168 -2.57 4.09 11.14
N LEU A 169 -1.24 4.03 11.05
CA LEU A 169 -0.47 4.69 10.00
C LEU A 169 -0.95 4.26 8.61
N LEU A 170 -1.15 2.95 8.38
CA LEU A 170 -1.76 2.41 7.15
C LEU A 170 -3.11 3.05 6.80
N MET A 171 -3.94 3.29 7.81
CA MET A 171 -5.24 3.94 7.65
C MET A 171 -5.16 5.47 7.61
N ARG A 172 -3.95 6.04 7.66
CA ARG A 172 -3.69 7.48 7.78
C ARG A 172 -4.45 8.15 8.92
N GLN A 173 -4.65 7.42 10.01
CA GLN A 173 -5.11 8.02 11.25
C GLN A 173 -3.93 8.70 11.94
N ASP A 174 -4.22 9.68 12.80
CA ASP A 174 -3.22 10.31 13.64
C ASP A 174 -2.45 9.22 14.41
N ASN A 175 -1.13 9.30 14.34
CA ASN A 175 -0.24 8.30 14.92
C ASN A 175 1.10 8.95 15.28
N ASN A 176 1.79 8.35 16.24
CA ASN A 176 3.03 8.89 16.78
C ASN A 176 4.23 8.81 15.81
N PHE A 177 4.10 8.12 14.67
CA PHE A 177 5.18 8.03 13.67
C PHE A 177 5.23 9.23 12.72
N LEU A 178 4.12 9.94 12.51
CA LEU A 178 4.07 11.10 11.60
C LEU A 178 4.35 12.44 12.30
N ASP A 179 4.29 12.50 13.63
CA ASP A 179 4.56 13.71 14.44
C ASP A 179 6.06 14.01 14.66
N THR A 180 6.96 13.22 14.07
CA THR A 180 8.42 13.40 14.19
C THR A 180 9.13 13.74 12.88
N GLY A 181 8.39 14.23 11.88
CA GLY A 181 8.92 14.68 10.57
C GLY A 181 8.92 16.19 10.40
#